data_AF-A0A7C5BW53-F1
#
_entry.id   AF-A0A7C5BW53-F1
#
_cell.length_a   1.000
_cell.length_b   1.000
_cell.length_c   1.000
_cell.angle_alpha   90.00
_cell.angle_beta   90.00
_cell.angle_gamma   90.00
#
_symmetry.space_group_name_H-M   'P 1'
#
loop_
_entity.id
_entity.type
_entity.pdbx_description
1 polymer ?
#
loop_
_entity_poly.entity_id
_entity_poly.type
_entity_poly.pdbx_seq_one_letter_code
_entity_poly.pdbx_strand_id
1 'polypeptide(L)' 'MAAMLKAKRNKERHFYVVHPLDDQPETKRSADDLGPMPMTRSVKWSLMALRGYLLTMGALVAYHVLCIAGVLGH' A
#
# COMPACT_ATOMS: atom_id res chain seq x y z
N MET A 1 15.43 2.83 65.39
CA MET A 1 15.46 1.72 64.41
C MET A 1 14.23 1.82 63.49
N ALA A 2 13.84 2.94 62.88
CA ALA A 2 14.56 3.81 61.93
C ALA A 2 15.25 3.02 60.81
N ALA A 3 14.71 3.14 59.60
CA ALA A 3 15.28 2.71 58.32
C ALA A 3 15.23 1.20 57.96
N MET A 4 14.03 0.59 57.91
CA MET A 4 13.83 -0.61 57.08
C MET A 4 12.48 -0.65 56.35
N LEU A 5 11.96 0.51 55.96
CA LEU A 5 11.05 0.56 54.82
C LEU A 5 11.91 0.65 53.56
N LYS A 6 12.40 -0.53 53.15
CA LYS A 6 13.09 -0.78 51.89
C LYS A 6 12.23 -0.22 50.77
N ALA A 7 12.58 0.97 50.28
CA ALA A 7 11.99 1.57 49.11
C ALA A 7 12.00 0.51 48.00
N LYS A 8 10.80 0.07 47.61
CA LYS A 8 10.60 -0.80 46.46
C LYS A 8 11.10 -0.01 45.26
N ARG A 9 12.35 -0.25 44.87
CA ARG A 9 12.97 0.31 43.67
C ARG A 9 12.01 0.05 42.51
N ASN A 10 11.33 1.10 42.07
CA ASN A 10 10.54 1.04 40.86
C ASN A 10 11.53 0.68 39.77
N LYS A 11 11.35 -0.49 39.16
CA LYS A 11 12.24 -1.00 38.13
C LYS A 11 11.92 -0.15 36.90
N GLU A 12 12.54 1.02 36.83
CA GLU A 12 12.33 2.00 35.76
C GLU A 12 12.52 1.26 34.44
N ARG A 13 11.43 1.14 33.68
CA ARG A 13 11.45 0.46 32.38
C ARG A 13 12.16 1.41 31.43
N HIS A 14 13.44 1.18 31.20
CA HIS A 14 14.16 1.82 30.12
C HIS A 14 13.64 1.26 28.79
N PHE A 15 12.96 2.11 28.01
CA PHE A 15 12.58 1.79 26.64
C PHE A 15 13.70 2.27 25.72
N TYR A 16 14.28 1.36 24.94
CA TYR A 16 15.24 1.71 23.90
C TYR A 16 14.47 2.02 22.62
N VAL A 17 14.58 3.26 22.14
CA VAL A 17 14.01 3.67 20.85
C VAL A 17 15.04 3.35 19.79
N VAL A 18 14.73 2.40 18.91
CA VAL A 18 15.58 2.09 17.77
C VAL A 18 15.57 3.28 16.82
N HIS A 19 16.75 3.87 16.58
CA HIS A 19 16.90 4.99 15.66
C HIS A 19 16.90 4.47 14.21
N PRO A 20 16.38 5.20 13.21
CA PRO A 20 16.43 4.77 11.80
C PRO A 20 17.84 4.48 11.27
N LEU A 21 18.88 5.06 11.90
CA LEU A 21 20.28 4.77 11.57
C LEU A 21 20.77 3.43 12.13
N ASP A 22 20.13 2.92 13.18
CA ASP A 22 20.41 1.63 13.79
C ASP A 22 19.47 0.53 13.24
N ASP A 23 18.61 0.90 12.28
CA ASP A 23 17.66 -0.02 11.68
C ASP A 23 18.40 -0.99 10.74
N GLN A 24 18.16 -2.28 10.95
CA GLN A 24 18.74 -3.31 10.10
C GLN A 24 17.93 -3.41 8.81
N PRO A 25 18.55 -3.75 7.67
CA PRO A 25 17.82 -3.93 6.43
C PRO A 25 16.71 -4.98 6.59
N GLU A 26 15.45 -4.56 6.37
CA GLU A 26 14.31 -5.47 6.41
C GLU A 26 14.49 -6.57 5.35
N THR A 27 14.47 -7.83 5.79
CA THR A 27 14.48 -8.97 4.85
C THR A 27 13.12 -9.07 4.16
N LYS A 28 13.05 -8.65 2.90
CA LYS A 28 11.84 -8.76 2.09
C LYS A 28 11.49 -10.23 1.91
N ARG A 29 10.28 -10.63 2.31
CA ARG A 29 9.78 -11.98 2.06
C ARG A 29 9.39 -12.14 0.60
N SER A 30 9.53 -13.36 0.07
CA SER A 30 9.02 -13.67 -1.26
C SER A 30 7.50 -13.52 -1.29
N ALA A 31 6.99 -12.97 -2.39
CA ALA A 31 5.57 -12.83 -2.66
C ALA A 31 4.96 -14.08 -3.31
N ASP A 32 5.76 -15.11 -3.60
CA ASP A 32 5.30 -16.30 -4.33
C ASP A 32 4.16 -17.05 -3.61
N ASP A 33 4.15 -17.00 -2.28
CA ASP A 33 3.12 -17.62 -1.43
C ASP A 33 2.06 -16.62 -0.91
N LEU A 34 2.15 -15.34 -1.32
CA LEU A 34 1.14 -14.35 -0.95
C LEU A 34 -0.11 -14.60 -1.80
N GLY A 35 -1.08 -15.31 -1.22
CA GLY A 35 -2.41 -15.48 -1.79
C GLY A 35 -3.10 -14.15 -2.14
N PRO A 36 -4.19 -14.19 -2.91
CA PRO A 36 -4.87 -12.99 -3.39
C PRO A 36 -5.31 -12.09 -2.23
N MET A 37 -5.00 -10.80 -2.33
CA MET A 37 -5.38 -9.81 -1.34
C MET A 37 -6.92 -9.73 -1.23
N PRO A 38 -7.52 -9.88 -0.04
CA PRO A 38 -8.96 -9.79 0.11
C PRO A 38 -9.43 -8.37 -0.23
N MET A 39 -10.32 -8.27 -1.21
CA MET A 39 -10.94 -7.01 -1.61
C MET A 39 -12.39 -6.94 -1.15
N THR A 40 -12.76 -5.79 -0.59
CA THR A 40 -14.17 -5.46 -0.34
C THR A 40 -14.93 -5.33 -1.66
N ARG A 41 -16.25 -5.55 -1.63
CA ARG A 41 -17.09 -5.45 -2.84
C ARG A 41 -17.00 -4.07 -3.48
N SER A 42 -16.91 -3.02 -2.67
CA SER A 42 -16.74 -1.64 -3.16
C SER A 42 -15.45 -1.47 -3.96
N VAL A 43 -14.32 -1.99 -3.46
CA VAL A 43 -13.03 -1.93 -4.16
C VAL A 43 -13.11 -2.67 -5.50
N LYS A 44 -13.75 -3.84 -5.54
CA LYS A 44 -13.95 -4.58 -6.80
C LYS A 44 -14.73 -3.76 -7.83
N TRP A 45 -15.83 -3.12 -7.41
CA TRP A 45 -16.62 -2.25 -8.30
C TRP A 45 -15.84 -1.03 -8.76
N SER A 46 -15.09 -0.37 -7.88
CA SER A 46 -14.22 0.76 -8.25
C SER A 46 -13.18 0.35 -9.29
N LEU A 47 -12.55 -0.82 -9.14
CA LEU A 47 -11.57 -1.32 -10.11
C LEU A 47 -12.21 -1.71 -11.45
N MET A 48 -13.41 -2.29 -11.43
CA MET A 48 -14.15 -2.57 -12.66
C MET A 48 -14.53 -1.27 -13.39
N ALA A 49 -15.00 -0.26 -12.67
CA ALA A 49 -15.32 1.04 -13.24
C ALA A 49 -14.07 1.72 -13.82
N LEU A 50 -12.95 1.69 -13.09
CA LEU A 50 -11.66 2.23 -13.56
C LEU A 50 -11.20 1.51 -14.83
N ARG A 51 -11.28 0.17 -14.87
CA ARG A 51 -10.93 -0.61 -16.05
C ARG A 51 -11.81 -0.23 -17.25
N GLY A 52 -13.12 -0.10 -17.04
CA GLY A 52 -14.05 0.34 -18.08
C GLY A 52 -13.70 1.73 -18.60
N TYR A 53 -13.43 2.68 -17.71
CA TYR A 53 -13.00 4.03 -18.07
C TYR A 53 -11.75 4.04 -18.94
N LEU A 54 -10.71 3.28 -18.56
CA LEU A 54 -9.47 3.22 -19.31
C LEU A 54 -9.67 2.62 -20.71
N LEU A 55 -10.50 1.57 -20.83
CA LEU A 55 -10.83 0.98 -22.13
C LEU A 55 -11.58 1.98 -23.01
N THR A 56 -12.57 2.69 -22.46
CA THR A 56 -13.31 3.73 -23.19
C THR A 56 -12.38 4.85 -23.64
N MET A 57 -11.50 5.33 -22.77
CA MET A 57 -10.52 6.37 -23.12
C MET A 57 -9.56 5.91 -24.22
N GLY A 58 -9.05 4.68 -24.13
CA GLY A 58 -8.22 4.10 -25.19
C GLY A 58 -8.96 4.00 -26.53
N ALA A 59 -10.23 3.58 -26.50
CA ALA A 59 -11.06 3.49 -27.71
C ALA A 59 -11.35 4.87 -28.32
N LEU A 60 -11.64 5.88 -27.49
CA LEU A 60 -11.85 7.26 -27.96
C LEU A 60 -10.59 7.84 -28.60
N VAL A 61 -9.42 7.61 -28.00
CA VAL A 61 -8.14 8.02 -28.59
C VAL A 61 -7.90 7.33 -29.92
N ALA A 62 -8.10 6.01 -29.98
CA ALA A 62 -7.96 5.26 -31.24
C ALA A 62 -8.92 5.78 -32.32
N TYR A 63 -10.19 5.99 -31.97
CA TYR A 63 -11.19 6.58 -32.86
C TYR A 63 -10.76 7.96 -33.37
N HIS A 64 -10.28 8.83 -32.47
CA HIS A 64 -9.83 10.17 -32.85
C HIS A 64 -8.63 10.13 -33.81
N VAL A 65 -7.67 9.25 -33.54
CA VAL A 65 -6.49 9.05 -34.42
C VAL A 65 -6.91 8.53 -35.78
N LEU A 66 -7.80 7.54 -35.85
CA LEU A 66 -8.31 6.99 -37.12
C LEU A 66 -9.11 8.03 -37.92
N CYS A 67 -9.82 8.92 -37.22
CA CYS A 67 -10.53 10.02 -37.84
C CYS A 67 -9.55 11.05 -38.44
N ILE A 68 -8.52 11.47 -37.70
CA ILE A 68 -7.46 12.37 -38.21
C ILE A 68 -6.69 11.74 -39.38
N ALA A 69 -6.45 10.43 -39.32
CA ALA A 69 -5.77 9.69 -40.38
C ALA A 69 -6.61 9.56 -41.67
N GLY A 70 -7.85 10.05 -41.70
CA GLY A 70 -8.74 9.95 -42.86
C GLY A 70 -9.22 8.53 -43.14
N VAL A 71 -9.07 7.61 -42.17
CA VAL A 71 -9.51 6.21 -42.31
C VAL A 71 -11.03 6.08 -42.06
N LEU A 72 -11.55 6.88 -41.14
CA LEU A 72 -12.97 6.88 -40.73
C LEU A 72 -13.73 8.14 -41.15
N GLY A 73 -13.07 9.11 -41.77
CA GLY A 73 -13.68 10.33 -42.30
C GLY A 73 -13.59 10.34 -43.83
N HIS A 74 -14.72 10.60 -44.49
CA HIS A 74 -14.80 10.81 -45.93
C HIS A 74 -14.54 12.29 -46.29
#